data_AF-A0A2E0HQW3-F1
#
_entry.id   AF-A0A2E0HQW3-F1
#
_cell.length_a   1.000
_cell.length_b   1.000
_cell.length_c   1.000
_cell.angle_alpha   90.00
_cell.angle_beta   90.00
_cell.angle_gamma   90.00
#
_symmetry.space_group_name_H-M   'P 1'
#
loop_
_entity.id
_entity.type
_entity.pdbx_description
1 polymer ?
#
loop_
_entity_poly.entity_id
_entity_poly.type
_entity_poly.pdbx_seq_one_letter_code
_entity_poly.pdbx_strand_id
1 'polypeptide(L)'
;MQPETPNLWQYAPANSPLPLPEGPILVTKKSIHYLSNEGDNYESKESLNLSEIQKYCSQFTCEGESIDSLLSQENSSLLQDRKPFLLLGELANPFQLNRLNLGPMPIFIIRLENLCRTYADALDNRMITPGVHHVTLARSDGWWEKAHMAMATIEQMKSMVTWLNNGRRAGDWKPVKPAEGTIRFENESQLQCPSMDMLHWDGVSETVKQKTPQPTGPSLELKQLMVPIHTKWGCYDSRGKLIRSSLVGQRDFHTNYFRRGSSKKWQDILKIE
;
A
#
# COMPACT_ATOMS: atom_id res chain seq x y z
N MET A 1 -1.96 17.47 16.50
CA MET A 1 -2.12 18.26 15.26
C MET A 1 -1.51 17.43 14.14
N GLN A 2 -2.24 17.15 13.06
CA GLN A 2 -1.69 16.37 11.96
C GLN A 2 -0.71 17.24 11.13
N PRO A 3 0.36 16.68 10.54
CA PRO A 3 1.38 17.49 9.86
C PRO A 3 0.85 18.17 8.59
N GLU A 4 0.88 19.50 8.55
CA GLU A 4 0.38 20.26 7.38
C GLU A 4 1.32 20.22 6.17
N THR A 5 2.58 19.80 6.35
CA THR A 5 3.55 19.69 5.26
C THR A 5 4.21 18.32 5.25
N PRO A 6 4.58 17.78 4.07
CA PRO A 6 5.21 16.46 4.00
C PRO A 6 6.56 16.38 4.72
N ASN A 7 7.31 17.48 4.78
CA ASN A 7 8.61 17.53 5.44
C ASN A 7 8.52 17.42 6.97
N LEU A 8 7.36 17.74 7.54
CA LEU A 8 7.07 17.57 8.97
C LEU A 8 6.51 16.18 9.29
N TRP A 9 6.20 15.37 8.28
CA TRP A 9 5.75 14.00 8.50
C TRP A 9 6.89 13.17 9.06
N GLN A 10 6.61 12.45 10.15
CA GLN A 10 7.64 11.64 10.81
C GLN A 10 8.11 10.51 9.89
N TYR A 11 9.43 10.35 9.81
CA TYR A 11 10.05 9.25 9.10
C TYR A 11 11.27 8.78 9.88
N ALA A 12 11.24 7.50 10.26
CA ALA A 12 12.36 6.84 10.89
C ALA A 12 12.63 5.53 10.14
N PRO A 13 13.80 5.35 9.51
CA PRO A 13 14.12 4.14 8.75
C PRO A 13 14.02 2.83 9.55
N ALA A 14 14.08 2.89 10.89
CA ALA A 14 13.95 1.73 11.77
C ALA A 14 12.50 1.34 12.10
N ASN A 15 11.56 2.28 11.93
CA ASN A 15 10.12 2.08 12.15
C ASN A 15 9.37 2.06 10.82
N SER A 16 10.10 1.91 9.71
CA SER A 16 9.58 2.09 8.37
C SER A 16 8.41 1.14 8.12
N PRO A 17 7.26 1.64 7.65
CA PRO A 17 7.01 3.00 7.12
C PRO A 17 6.24 3.95 8.05
N LEU A 18 6.15 3.65 9.36
CA LEU A 18 5.26 4.34 10.28
C LEU A 18 5.80 5.72 10.75
N PRO A 19 4.92 6.70 11.02
CA PRO A 19 3.46 6.65 10.86
C PRO A 19 3.02 6.78 9.38
N LEU A 20 1.86 6.21 9.07
CA LEU A 20 1.20 6.33 7.76
C LEU A 20 -0.08 7.17 7.88
N PRO A 21 -0.60 7.73 6.77
CA PRO A 21 -1.85 8.48 6.81
C PRO A 21 -3.00 7.66 7.41
N GLU A 22 -3.75 8.25 8.34
CA GLU A 22 -4.92 7.62 8.96
C GLU A 22 -6.21 7.82 8.16
N GLY A 23 -6.20 8.80 7.25
CA GLY A 23 -7.30 9.13 6.37
C GLY A 23 -6.82 9.50 4.96
N PRO A 24 -7.76 9.70 4.02
CA PRO A 24 -7.44 10.13 2.67
C PRO A 24 -6.76 11.49 2.66
N ILE A 25 -5.73 11.64 1.83
CA ILE A 25 -4.96 12.89 1.72
C ILE A 25 -4.54 13.15 0.27
N LEU A 26 -4.32 14.41 -0.07
CA LEU A 26 -3.54 14.81 -1.23
C LEU A 26 -2.20 15.38 -0.75
N VAL A 27 -1.11 14.71 -1.11
CA VAL A 27 0.25 15.17 -0.80
C VAL A 27 0.74 16.02 -1.95
N THR A 28 1.10 17.28 -1.70
CA THR A 28 1.82 18.16 -2.64
C THR A 28 3.25 18.38 -2.16
N LYS A 29 4.03 19.20 -2.86
CA LYS A 29 5.38 19.55 -2.41
C LYS A 29 5.38 20.43 -1.16
N LYS A 30 4.33 21.23 -0.97
CA LYS A 30 4.25 22.28 0.06
C LYS A 30 3.28 21.95 1.18
N SER A 31 2.24 21.16 0.89
CA SER A 31 1.09 20.95 1.77
C SER A 31 0.63 19.49 1.76
N ILE A 32 -0.03 19.10 2.84
CA ILE A 32 -0.88 17.93 2.91
C ILE A 32 -2.31 18.43 3.04
N HIS A 33 -3.15 18.10 2.06
CA HIS A 33 -4.57 18.39 2.08
C HIS A 33 -5.30 17.17 2.63
N TYR A 34 -6.03 17.33 3.74
CA TYR A 34 -6.80 16.26 4.34
C TYR A 34 -8.15 16.15 3.65
N LEU A 35 -8.38 15.00 3.03
CA LEU A 35 -9.55 14.80 2.19
C LEU A 35 -10.67 14.16 3.00
N SER A 36 -11.86 14.74 2.91
CA SER A 36 -13.11 14.17 3.42
C SER A 36 -14.03 13.86 2.24
N ASN A 37 -14.94 12.92 2.44
CA ASN A 37 -16.10 12.77 1.57
C ASN A 37 -17.32 13.24 2.37
N GLU A 38 -17.82 14.43 2.05
CA GLU A 38 -18.95 15.05 2.75
C GLU A 38 -20.31 14.63 2.17
N GLY A 39 -20.33 13.73 1.18
CA GLY A 39 -21.56 13.20 0.61
C GLY A 39 -22.21 12.15 1.53
N ASP A 40 -23.36 12.48 2.11
CA ASP A 40 -24.20 11.64 2.99
C ASP A 40 -24.69 10.29 2.38
N ASN A 41 -24.26 9.89 1.18
CA ASN A 41 -25.00 8.92 0.35
C ASN A 41 -24.21 7.81 -0.33
N TYR A 42 -22.99 7.48 0.10
CA TYR A 42 -22.26 6.36 -0.49
C TYR A 42 -22.07 5.19 0.47
N GLU A 43 -23.16 4.45 0.67
CA GLU A 43 -23.15 3.05 1.13
C GLU A 43 -22.84 2.05 -0.02
N SER A 44 -22.26 2.48 -1.14
CA SER A 44 -21.95 1.52 -2.21
C SER A 44 -20.86 0.58 -1.72
N LYS A 45 -21.30 -0.61 -1.29
CA LYS A 45 -20.47 -1.77 -0.93
C LYS A 45 -20.21 -2.65 -2.17
N GLU A 46 -20.60 -2.15 -3.34
CA GLU A 46 -20.54 -2.86 -4.60
C GLU A 46 -19.10 -3.00 -5.10
N SER A 47 -18.91 -3.95 -6.02
CA SER A 47 -17.67 -4.06 -6.76
C SER A 47 -17.71 -3.07 -7.92
N LEU A 48 -16.79 -2.12 -7.90
CA LEU A 48 -16.64 -1.10 -8.93
C LEU A 48 -15.56 -1.50 -9.93
N ASN A 49 -15.67 -0.98 -11.15
CA ASN A 49 -14.62 -1.03 -12.15
C ASN A 49 -13.70 0.21 -12.06
N LEU A 50 -12.65 0.25 -12.88
CA LEU A 50 -11.66 1.34 -12.86
C LEU A 50 -12.25 2.75 -13.02
N SER A 51 -13.20 2.96 -13.95
CA SER A 51 -13.76 4.30 -14.18
C SER A 51 -14.70 4.72 -13.04
N GLU A 52 -15.42 3.76 -12.46
CA GLU A 52 -16.25 3.97 -11.28
C GLU A 52 -15.41 4.29 -10.04
N ILE A 53 -14.24 3.65 -9.87
CA ILE A 53 -13.29 4.02 -8.81
C ILE A 53 -12.71 5.41 -9.00
N GLN A 54 -12.37 5.81 -10.22
CA GLN A 54 -11.93 7.19 -10.50
C GLN A 54 -13.02 8.19 -10.11
N LYS A 55 -14.28 7.92 -10.48
CA LYS A 55 -15.44 8.74 -10.11
C LYS A 55 -15.70 8.75 -8.60
N TYR A 56 -15.50 7.63 -7.91
CA TYR A 56 -15.60 7.57 -6.46
C TYR A 56 -14.54 8.45 -5.79
N CYS A 57 -13.27 8.33 -6.22
CA CYS A 57 -12.18 9.14 -5.72
C CYS A 57 -12.37 10.64 -5.98
N SER A 58 -13.01 11.06 -7.09
CA SER A 58 -13.23 12.49 -7.39
C SER A 58 -14.22 13.18 -6.46
N GLN A 59 -14.97 12.44 -5.65
CA GLN A 59 -15.94 13.00 -4.69
C GLN A 59 -15.28 13.56 -3.43
N PHE A 60 -14.03 13.18 -3.18
CA PHE A 60 -13.30 13.68 -2.02
C PHE A 60 -12.88 15.14 -2.21
N THR A 61 -12.96 15.91 -1.13
CA THR A 61 -12.69 17.35 -1.11
C THR A 61 -11.83 17.72 0.09
N CYS A 62 -11.13 18.86 0.01
CA CYS A 62 -10.48 19.51 1.14
C CYS A 62 -11.10 20.90 1.29
N GLU A 63 -11.78 21.17 2.41
CA GLU A 63 -12.40 22.48 2.67
C GLU A 63 -13.34 22.94 1.53
N GLY A 64 -14.10 21.99 0.96
CA GLY A 64 -15.01 22.23 -0.17
C GLY A 64 -14.33 22.28 -1.55
N GLU A 65 -13.00 22.26 -1.61
CA GLU A 65 -12.26 22.25 -2.88
C GLU A 65 -12.06 20.82 -3.40
N SER A 66 -12.34 20.59 -4.69
CA SER A 66 -12.17 19.29 -5.33
C SER A 66 -10.70 18.91 -5.54
N ILE A 67 -10.41 17.61 -5.59
CA ILE A 67 -9.05 17.11 -5.91
C ILE A 67 -8.53 17.69 -7.23
N ASP A 68 -9.34 17.76 -8.28
CA ASP A 68 -8.91 18.27 -9.59
C ASP A 68 -8.58 19.76 -9.56
N SER A 69 -9.28 20.55 -8.73
CA SER A 69 -8.94 21.95 -8.50
C SER A 69 -7.58 22.08 -7.81
N LEU A 70 -7.35 21.33 -6.73
CA LEU A 70 -6.06 21.29 -6.02
C LEU A 70 -4.90 20.81 -6.93
N LEU A 71 -5.13 19.79 -7.75
CA LEU A 71 -4.14 19.31 -8.72
C LEU A 71 -3.83 20.36 -9.79
N SER A 72 -4.83 21.12 -10.23
CA SER A 72 -4.67 22.20 -11.21
C SER A 72 -3.83 23.35 -10.65
N GLN A 73 -4.04 23.73 -9.39
CA GLN A 73 -3.23 24.76 -8.70
C GLN A 73 -1.74 24.38 -8.67
N GLU A 74 -1.43 23.09 -8.58
CA GLU A 74 -0.07 22.54 -8.60
C GLU A 74 0.45 22.24 -10.02
N ASN A 75 -0.27 22.63 -11.07
CA ASN A 75 0.04 22.34 -12.48
C ASN A 75 0.26 20.84 -12.74
N SER A 76 -0.57 19.99 -12.13
CA SER A 76 -0.47 18.53 -12.21
C SER A 76 -1.60 17.91 -13.03
N SER A 77 -1.39 16.69 -13.53
CA SER A 77 -2.43 15.92 -14.21
C SER A 77 -3.62 15.65 -13.29
N LEU A 78 -4.83 15.73 -13.86
CA LEU A 78 -6.10 15.52 -13.17
C LEU A 78 -6.33 14.04 -12.83
N LEU A 79 -7.39 13.74 -12.09
CA LEU A 79 -7.71 12.38 -11.63
C LEU A 79 -8.02 11.42 -12.77
N GLN A 80 -8.63 11.90 -13.86
CA GLN A 80 -8.94 11.10 -15.05
C GLN A 80 -7.68 10.49 -15.71
N ASP A 81 -6.54 11.16 -15.60
CA ASP A 81 -5.26 10.75 -16.18
C ASP A 81 -4.43 9.85 -15.24
N ARG A 82 -4.99 9.51 -14.08
CA ARG A 82 -4.34 8.75 -13.01
C ARG A 82 -4.95 7.36 -12.88
N LYS A 83 -4.13 6.40 -12.48
CA LYS A 83 -4.54 5.01 -12.26
C LYS A 83 -4.25 4.59 -10.81
N PRO A 84 -5.04 3.65 -10.26
CA PRO A 84 -4.82 3.13 -8.92
C PRO A 84 -3.50 2.35 -8.86
N PHE A 85 -2.71 2.66 -7.84
CA PHE A 85 -1.42 2.03 -7.55
C PHE A 85 -1.31 1.71 -6.07
N LEU A 86 -1.05 0.46 -5.72
CA LEU A 86 -0.91 0.05 -4.32
C LEU A 86 0.40 0.59 -3.74
N LEU A 87 0.31 1.34 -2.65
CA LEU A 87 1.46 1.87 -1.93
C LEU A 87 1.90 0.87 -0.86
N LEU A 88 3.09 0.29 -1.06
CA LEU A 88 3.68 -0.66 -0.12
C LEU A 88 4.81 0.01 0.67
N GLY A 89 4.85 -0.27 1.98
CA GLY A 89 5.91 0.22 2.85
C GLY A 89 6.05 1.73 2.78
N GLU A 90 7.26 2.21 2.54
CA GLU A 90 7.61 3.64 2.55
C GLU A 90 6.91 4.45 1.47
N LEU A 91 6.43 3.82 0.41
CA LEU A 91 5.69 4.51 -0.64
C LEU A 91 4.37 5.10 -0.13
N ALA A 92 3.87 4.67 1.02
CA ALA A 92 2.69 5.26 1.65
C ALA A 92 3.02 6.46 2.57
N ASN A 93 4.30 6.74 2.85
CA ASN A 93 4.71 7.79 3.78
C ASN A 93 4.85 9.14 3.06
N PRO A 94 4.13 10.21 3.46
CA PRO A 94 4.18 11.52 2.82
C PRO A 94 5.58 12.15 2.76
N PHE A 95 6.39 12.01 3.80
CA PHE A 95 7.78 12.51 3.79
C PHE A 95 8.58 11.82 2.68
N GLN A 96 8.45 10.50 2.57
CA GLN A 96 9.18 9.74 1.55
C GLN A 96 8.69 10.09 0.14
N LEU A 97 7.38 10.18 -0.09
CA LEU A 97 6.82 10.56 -1.37
C LEU A 97 7.31 11.94 -1.82
N ASN A 98 7.37 12.91 -0.90
CA ASN A 98 7.89 14.24 -1.19
C ASN A 98 9.41 14.22 -1.49
N ARG A 99 10.18 13.44 -0.73
CA ARG A 99 11.62 13.24 -0.96
C ARG A 99 11.91 12.64 -2.35
N LEU A 100 11.02 11.80 -2.86
CA LEU A 100 11.11 11.24 -4.22
C LEU A 100 10.75 12.25 -5.32
N ASN A 101 10.25 13.44 -4.96
CA ASN A 101 9.86 14.51 -5.87
C ASN A 101 8.89 14.02 -6.95
N LEU A 102 7.89 13.21 -6.54
CA LEU A 102 6.90 12.61 -7.46
C LEU A 102 5.81 13.61 -7.89
N GLY A 103 5.76 14.79 -7.28
CA GLY A 103 4.67 15.76 -7.47
C GLY A 103 3.38 15.37 -6.74
N PRO A 104 2.27 16.09 -6.99
CA PRO A 104 1.01 15.89 -6.29
C PRO A 104 0.45 14.47 -6.42
N MET A 105 0.01 13.91 -5.30
CA MET A 105 -0.46 12.52 -5.20
C MET A 105 -1.65 12.38 -4.25
N PRO A 106 -2.86 12.11 -4.78
CA PRO A 106 -3.99 11.64 -3.98
C PRO A 106 -3.73 10.23 -3.44
N ILE A 107 -3.97 10.03 -2.15
CA ILE A 107 -3.79 8.77 -1.42
C ILE A 107 -5.08 8.47 -0.65
N PHE A 108 -5.58 7.24 -0.79
CA PHE A 108 -6.80 6.76 -0.15
C PHE A 108 -6.49 5.57 0.76
N ILE A 109 -7.29 5.44 1.83
CA ILE A 109 -7.22 4.30 2.75
C ILE A 109 -8.05 3.16 2.16
N ILE A 110 -7.43 1.99 2.11
CA ILE A 110 -8.07 0.78 1.63
C ILE A 110 -7.82 -0.36 2.62
N ARG A 111 -8.63 -1.40 2.51
CA ARG A 111 -8.47 -2.69 3.14
C ARG A 111 -8.07 -3.71 2.06
N LEU A 112 -6.99 -4.44 2.29
CA LEU A 112 -6.65 -5.64 1.54
C LEU A 112 -7.51 -6.80 2.03
N GLU A 113 -8.03 -7.62 1.12
CA GLU A 113 -8.81 -8.83 1.45
C GLU A 113 -8.16 -10.06 0.78
N ASN A 114 -7.90 -11.11 1.57
CA ASN A 114 -7.20 -12.35 1.19
C ASN A 114 -5.72 -12.14 0.78
N LEU A 115 -5.15 -10.99 1.14
CA LEU A 115 -3.79 -10.58 0.83
C LEU A 115 -3.19 -9.91 2.05
N CYS A 116 -1.89 -10.10 2.27
CA CYS A 116 -1.16 -9.40 3.32
C CYS A 116 0.11 -8.75 2.76
N ARG A 117 0.49 -7.62 3.37
CA ARG A 117 1.82 -7.05 3.22
C ARG A 117 2.82 -7.85 4.04
N THR A 118 3.95 -8.17 3.43
CA THR A 118 5.03 -8.96 4.03
C THR A 118 6.39 -8.40 3.61
N TYR A 119 7.48 -8.95 4.14
CA TYR A 119 8.83 -8.50 3.84
C TYR A 119 9.41 -9.24 2.62
N ALA A 120 10.08 -8.51 1.73
CA ALA A 120 10.84 -9.12 0.64
C ALA A 120 12.14 -9.76 1.16
N ASP A 121 12.57 -10.88 0.58
CA ASP A 121 13.89 -11.49 0.86
C ASP A 121 15.01 -10.77 0.08
N ALA A 122 15.17 -9.47 0.36
CA ALA A 122 16.21 -8.64 -0.23
C ALA A 122 16.70 -7.58 0.74
N LEU A 123 18.01 -7.50 0.90
CA LEU A 123 18.66 -6.41 1.62
C LEU A 123 18.64 -5.15 0.77
N ASP A 124 18.05 -4.09 1.28
CA ASP A 124 18.31 -2.74 0.78
C ASP A 124 19.55 -2.21 1.51
N ASN A 125 20.47 -1.58 0.80
CA ASN A 125 21.67 -0.98 1.40
C ASN A 125 21.44 0.48 1.79
N ARG A 126 20.24 1.01 1.55
CA ARG A 126 19.88 2.37 1.90
C ARG A 126 19.55 2.46 3.40
N MET A 127 20.19 3.44 4.03
CA MET A 127 19.83 4.04 5.31
C MET A 127 19.97 3.22 6.61
N ILE A 128 20.09 1.88 6.60
CA ILE A 128 20.48 1.05 7.76
C ILE A 128 21.34 -0.13 7.27
N THR A 129 22.19 -0.71 8.13
CA THR A 129 22.86 -1.99 7.86
C THR A 129 22.42 -3.03 8.90
N PRO A 130 21.80 -4.16 8.50
CA PRO A 130 21.22 -4.42 7.17
C PRO A 130 19.99 -3.55 6.91
N GLY A 131 19.86 -3.00 5.69
CA GLY A 131 18.87 -1.95 5.41
C GLY A 131 17.50 -2.47 5.05
N VAL A 132 16.62 -1.53 4.72
CA VAL A 132 15.16 -1.71 4.69
C VAL A 132 14.72 -2.83 3.75
N HIS A 133 14.20 -3.95 4.29
CA HIS A 133 13.42 -4.87 3.46
C HIS A 133 12.15 -4.15 3.03
N HIS A 134 12.05 -3.86 1.74
CA HIS A 134 10.81 -3.34 1.20
C HIS A 134 9.67 -4.32 1.45
N VAL A 135 8.53 -3.74 1.76
CA VAL A 135 7.28 -4.46 1.90
C VAL A 135 6.82 -4.90 0.51
N THR A 136 6.53 -6.18 0.37
CA THR A 136 5.90 -6.80 -0.81
C THR A 136 4.52 -7.35 -0.42
N LEU A 137 3.84 -7.99 -1.36
CA LEU A 137 2.49 -8.55 -1.20
C LEU A 137 2.52 -10.08 -1.29
N ALA A 138 1.65 -10.76 -0.54
CA ALA A 138 1.47 -12.20 -0.58
C ALA A 138 -0.01 -12.60 -0.38
N ARG A 139 -0.43 -13.74 -0.97
CA ARG A 139 -1.71 -14.38 -0.65
C ARG A 139 -1.76 -14.77 0.82
N SER A 140 -2.87 -14.47 1.47
CA SER A 140 -3.15 -14.92 2.84
C SER A 140 -4.66 -15.06 3.01
N ASP A 141 -5.18 -16.27 2.85
CA ASP A 141 -6.62 -16.53 2.80
C ASP A 141 -7.30 -16.13 4.12
N GLY A 142 -8.42 -15.40 3.99
CA GLY A 142 -9.19 -14.85 5.10
C GLY A 142 -8.54 -13.65 5.80
N TRP A 143 -7.33 -13.23 5.42
CA TRP A 143 -6.67 -12.06 6.01
C TRP A 143 -7.30 -10.75 5.54
N TRP A 144 -7.31 -9.76 6.43
CA TRP A 144 -7.61 -8.38 6.08
C TRP A 144 -6.68 -7.39 6.79
N GLU A 145 -6.33 -6.29 6.13
CA GLU A 145 -5.55 -5.23 6.78
C GLU A 145 -5.70 -3.89 6.05
N LYS A 146 -5.54 -2.78 6.80
CA LYS A 146 -5.44 -1.46 6.20
C LYS A 146 -4.16 -1.30 5.39
N ALA A 147 -4.28 -0.65 4.24
CA ALA A 147 -3.22 -0.26 3.33
C ALA A 147 -3.59 1.06 2.66
N HIS A 148 -2.75 1.48 1.70
CA HIS A 148 -2.86 2.77 1.04
C HIS A 148 -2.81 2.59 -0.47
N MET A 149 -3.65 3.32 -1.18
CA MET A 149 -3.69 3.34 -2.63
C MET A 149 -3.49 4.76 -3.13
N ALA A 150 -2.55 4.98 -4.05
CA ALA A 150 -2.43 6.24 -4.76
C ALA A 150 -3.27 6.24 -6.04
N MET A 151 -3.75 7.42 -6.41
CA MET A 151 -4.11 7.72 -7.81
C MET A 151 -2.91 8.39 -8.47
N ALA A 152 -2.09 7.60 -9.17
CA ALA A 152 -0.80 8.03 -9.70
C ALA A 152 -0.80 8.10 -11.24
N THR A 153 -0.01 9.01 -11.80
CA THR A 153 0.29 9.02 -13.23
C THR A 153 1.25 7.87 -13.58
N ILE A 154 1.31 7.49 -14.86
CA ILE A 154 2.24 6.44 -15.32
C ILE A 154 3.71 6.81 -15.00
N GLU A 155 4.05 8.09 -15.09
CA GLU A 155 5.41 8.58 -14.78
C GLU A 155 5.73 8.44 -13.29
N GLN A 156 4.77 8.80 -12.42
CA GLN A 156 4.91 8.59 -10.97
C GLN A 156 5.10 7.11 -10.63
N MET A 157 4.32 6.21 -11.25
CA MET A 157 4.47 4.77 -11.05
C MET A 157 5.86 4.26 -11.45
N LYS A 158 6.37 4.69 -12.63
CA LYS A 158 7.72 4.33 -13.11
C LYS A 158 8.80 4.81 -12.16
N SER A 159 8.67 6.02 -11.63
CA SER A 159 9.60 6.61 -10.67
C SER A 159 9.61 5.85 -9.35
N MET A 160 8.43 5.50 -8.81
CA MET A 160 8.32 4.67 -7.59
C MET A 160 8.98 3.30 -7.78
N VAL A 161 8.71 2.61 -8.89
CA VAL A 161 9.35 1.30 -9.18
C VAL A 161 10.86 1.43 -9.38
N THR A 162 11.31 2.48 -10.04
CA THR A 162 12.75 2.74 -10.24
C THR A 162 13.44 3.02 -8.92
N TRP A 163 12.78 3.74 -8.01
CA TRP A 163 13.27 3.93 -6.66
C TRP A 163 13.36 2.60 -5.90
N LEU A 164 12.34 1.75 -5.91
CA LEU A 164 12.40 0.41 -5.30
C LEU A 164 13.57 -0.42 -5.86
N ASN A 165 13.89 -0.24 -7.14
CA ASN A 165 15.03 -0.89 -7.81
C ASN A 165 16.39 -0.23 -7.58
N ASN A 166 16.53 0.71 -6.65
CA ASN A 166 17.78 1.44 -6.42
C ASN A 166 18.30 2.15 -7.68
N GLY A 167 17.40 2.72 -8.49
CA GLY A 167 17.72 3.41 -9.74
C GLY A 167 17.98 2.47 -10.93
N ARG A 168 17.94 1.14 -10.74
CA ARG A 168 18.18 0.17 -11.83
C ARG A 168 16.94 0.01 -12.70
N ARG A 169 17.10 0.13 -14.03
CA ARG A 169 16.00 -0.08 -15.01
C ARG A 169 15.48 -1.53 -15.06
N ALA A 170 16.37 -2.50 -14.90
CA ALA A 170 16.04 -3.93 -14.84
C ALA A 170 16.40 -4.48 -13.46
N GLY A 171 15.59 -4.16 -12.47
CA GLY A 171 15.76 -4.66 -11.11
C GLY A 171 14.72 -5.70 -10.70
N ASP A 172 14.76 -6.02 -9.42
CA ASP A 172 13.99 -7.09 -8.78
C ASP A 172 12.56 -6.67 -8.41
N TRP A 173 12.20 -5.39 -8.62
CA TRP A 173 10.84 -4.86 -8.45
C TRP A 173 10.15 -4.65 -9.79
N LYS A 174 8.93 -5.15 -9.90
CA LYS A 174 8.08 -5.01 -11.10
C LYS A 174 6.69 -4.52 -10.71
N PRO A 175 6.10 -3.61 -11.50
CA PRO A 175 4.69 -3.28 -11.37
C PRO A 175 3.87 -4.36 -12.09
N VAL A 176 2.96 -5.00 -11.39
CA VAL A 176 2.17 -6.13 -11.92
C VAL A 176 0.69 -5.94 -11.62
N LYS A 177 -0.15 -6.74 -12.27
CA LYS A 177 -1.58 -6.87 -11.95
C LYS A 177 -1.81 -8.24 -11.33
N PRO A 178 -2.01 -8.33 -10.01
CA PRO A 178 -2.28 -9.62 -9.40
C PRO A 178 -3.63 -10.17 -9.84
N ALA A 179 -3.65 -11.46 -10.18
CA ALA A 179 -4.84 -12.16 -10.67
C ALA A 179 -5.78 -12.63 -9.54
N GLU A 180 -5.54 -12.18 -8.31
CA GLU A 180 -6.28 -12.60 -7.12
C GLU A 180 -6.30 -11.52 -6.03
N GLY A 181 -7.29 -11.65 -5.14
CA GLY A 181 -7.54 -10.73 -4.05
C GLY A 181 -8.35 -9.50 -4.44
N THR A 182 -8.65 -8.68 -3.44
CA THR A 182 -9.54 -7.52 -3.60
C THR A 182 -9.05 -6.40 -2.69
N ILE A 183 -9.17 -5.16 -3.16
CA ILE A 183 -9.11 -4.00 -2.28
C ILE A 183 -10.51 -3.47 -2.02
N ARG A 184 -10.69 -2.86 -0.86
CA ARG A 184 -11.92 -2.17 -0.50
C ARG A 184 -11.60 -0.81 0.08
N PHE A 185 -12.34 0.23 -0.26
CA PHE A 185 -12.18 1.51 0.43
C PHE A 185 -12.64 1.37 1.88
N GLU A 186 -11.77 1.80 2.80
CA GLU A 186 -11.97 1.63 4.23
C GLU A 186 -12.19 3.00 4.87
N ASN A 187 -13.39 3.19 5.41
CA ASN A 187 -13.83 4.43 6.02
C ASN A 187 -13.81 4.34 7.56
N GLU A 188 -13.66 3.13 8.12
CA GLU A 188 -13.52 2.94 9.55
C GLU A 188 -12.05 3.07 9.98
N SER A 189 -11.75 4.14 10.71
CA SER A 189 -10.40 4.44 11.20
C SER A 189 -9.88 3.36 12.17
N GLN A 190 -10.76 2.61 12.83
CA GLN A 190 -10.39 1.63 13.87
C GLN A 190 -10.22 0.19 13.37
N LEU A 191 -10.33 -0.08 12.06
CA LEU A 191 -10.14 -1.44 11.54
C LEU A 191 -8.81 -2.04 12.01
N GLN A 192 -8.89 -3.11 12.80
CA GLN A 192 -7.75 -3.92 13.20
C GLN A 192 -7.57 -5.08 12.23
N CYS A 193 -6.32 -5.40 11.89
CA CYS A 193 -6.03 -6.66 11.21
C CYS A 193 -6.24 -7.85 12.17
N PRO A 194 -6.39 -9.09 11.66
CA PRO A 194 -6.42 -10.26 12.52
C PRO A 194 -5.17 -10.33 13.42
N SER A 195 -5.32 -10.85 14.64
CA SER A 195 -4.18 -11.07 15.54
C SER A 195 -3.43 -12.35 15.21
N MET A 196 -2.24 -12.54 15.80
CA MET A 196 -1.46 -13.78 15.65
C MET A 196 -2.26 -15.03 16.07
N ASP A 197 -3.10 -14.93 17.12
CA ASP A 197 -3.89 -16.05 17.64
C ASP A 197 -5.02 -16.48 16.69
N MET A 198 -5.37 -15.64 15.71
CA MET A 198 -6.38 -15.97 14.70
C MET A 198 -5.80 -16.80 13.55
N LEU A 199 -4.47 -16.90 13.43
CA LEU A 199 -3.81 -17.64 12.37
C LEU A 199 -3.86 -19.15 12.63
N HIS A 200 -4.34 -19.88 11.64
CA HIS A 200 -4.34 -21.33 11.62
C HIS A 200 -3.30 -21.86 10.63
N TRP A 201 -2.40 -22.71 11.11
CA TRP A 201 -1.39 -23.39 10.29
C TRP A 201 -1.79 -24.85 10.07
N ASP A 202 -1.96 -25.25 8.81
CA ASP A 202 -2.33 -26.61 8.42
C ASP A 202 -1.12 -27.50 8.06
N GLY A 203 0.10 -26.99 8.20
CA GLY A 203 1.34 -27.65 7.75
C GLY A 203 1.88 -27.12 6.42
N VAL A 204 1.09 -26.36 5.66
CA VAL A 204 1.42 -25.84 4.33
C VAL A 204 1.18 -24.33 4.21
N SER A 205 0.05 -23.84 4.74
CA SER A 205 -0.40 -22.46 4.60
C SER A 205 -1.01 -21.90 5.89
N GLU A 206 -0.88 -20.58 6.06
CA GLU A 206 -1.51 -19.84 7.16
C GLU A 206 -2.81 -19.22 6.67
N THR A 207 -3.91 -19.49 7.40
CA THR A 207 -5.25 -18.99 7.06
C THR A 207 -5.91 -18.33 8.27
N VAL A 208 -6.83 -17.41 8.01
CA VAL A 208 -7.73 -16.82 9.02
C VAL A 208 -9.14 -17.33 8.74
N LYS A 209 -9.79 -17.92 9.74
CA LYS A 209 -11.14 -18.52 9.58
C LYS A 209 -12.26 -17.61 10.08
N GLN A 210 -11.89 -16.54 10.79
CA GLN A 210 -12.80 -15.54 11.31
C GLN A 210 -13.47 -14.79 10.15
N LYS A 211 -14.73 -14.39 10.37
CA LYS A 211 -15.47 -13.60 9.39
C LYS A 211 -14.81 -12.22 9.23
N THR A 212 -14.52 -11.83 7.99
CA THR A 212 -14.02 -10.50 7.67
C THR A 212 -15.01 -9.41 8.14
N PRO A 213 -14.52 -8.28 8.68
CA PRO A 213 -15.36 -7.16 9.06
C PRO A 213 -16.24 -6.64 7.91
N GLN A 214 -17.36 -6.02 8.28
CA GLN A 214 -18.31 -5.54 7.30
C GLN A 214 -17.66 -4.51 6.35
N PRO A 215 -18.05 -4.51 5.06
CA PRO A 215 -17.63 -3.48 4.13
C PRO A 215 -18.13 -2.09 4.56
N THR A 216 -17.23 -1.10 4.52
CA THR A 216 -17.57 0.33 4.74
C THR A 216 -17.57 1.15 3.46
N GLY A 217 -17.12 0.55 2.34
CA GLY A 217 -16.96 1.22 1.06
C GLY A 217 -16.85 0.23 -0.10
N PRO A 218 -16.72 0.76 -1.34
CA PRO A 218 -16.72 -0.06 -2.54
C PRO A 218 -15.45 -0.90 -2.66
N SER A 219 -15.55 -2.01 -3.39
CA SER A 219 -14.40 -2.87 -3.70
C SER A 219 -13.94 -2.77 -5.15
N LEU A 220 -12.69 -3.12 -5.37
CA LEU A 220 -12.05 -3.25 -6.69
C LEU A 220 -11.24 -4.55 -6.71
N GLU A 221 -11.43 -5.36 -7.74
CA GLU A 221 -10.60 -6.56 -7.96
C GLU A 221 -9.14 -6.18 -8.18
N LEU A 222 -8.20 -6.95 -7.62
CA LEU A 222 -6.78 -6.56 -7.64
C LEU A 222 -6.19 -6.47 -9.05
N LYS A 223 -6.73 -7.22 -10.01
CA LYS A 223 -6.29 -7.21 -11.41
C LYS A 223 -6.46 -5.85 -12.09
N GLN A 224 -7.29 -4.98 -11.53
CA GLN A 224 -7.55 -3.63 -12.06
C GLN A 224 -6.53 -2.58 -11.56
N LEU A 225 -5.70 -2.89 -10.56
CA LEU A 225 -4.67 -1.99 -10.06
C LEU A 225 -3.25 -2.49 -10.34
N MET A 226 -2.31 -1.55 -10.37
CA MET A 226 -0.90 -1.89 -10.43
C MET A 226 -0.33 -2.02 -9.02
N VAL A 227 0.41 -3.10 -8.78
CA VAL A 227 1.07 -3.38 -7.50
C VAL A 227 2.58 -3.53 -7.75
N PRO A 228 3.45 -2.77 -7.05
CA PRO A 228 4.88 -3.05 -7.08
C PRO A 228 5.16 -4.30 -6.23
N ILE A 229 5.81 -5.30 -6.83
CA ILE A 229 6.18 -6.54 -6.13
C ILE A 229 7.65 -6.85 -6.31
N HIS A 230 8.21 -7.60 -5.37
CA HIS A 230 9.56 -8.14 -5.49
C HIS A 230 9.56 -9.49 -6.21
N THR A 231 10.07 -9.55 -7.44
CA THR A 231 9.96 -10.73 -8.31
C THR A 231 11.11 -11.72 -8.21
N LYS A 232 12.28 -11.33 -7.72
CA LYS A 232 13.48 -12.21 -7.74
C LYS A 232 13.34 -13.42 -6.82
N TRP A 233 12.91 -13.17 -5.59
CA TRP A 233 12.79 -14.17 -4.53
C TRP A 233 11.43 -14.09 -3.83
N GLY A 234 10.47 -13.37 -4.41
CA GLY A 234 9.18 -13.13 -3.79
C GLY A 234 9.27 -12.50 -2.40
N CYS A 235 8.70 -13.18 -1.41
CA CYS A 235 8.71 -12.78 -0.01
C CYS A 235 9.59 -13.68 0.85
N TYR A 236 9.98 -13.15 2.01
CA TYR A 236 10.71 -13.89 3.03
C TYR A 236 9.92 -15.11 3.52
N ASP A 237 10.59 -16.26 3.62
CA ASP A 237 10.02 -17.48 4.19
C ASP A 237 10.52 -17.67 5.63
N SER A 238 9.61 -17.64 6.59
CA SER A 238 9.92 -17.90 8.00
C SER A 238 9.55 -19.34 8.35
N ARG A 239 10.40 -20.29 7.95
CA ARG A 239 10.19 -21.73 8.18
C ARG A 239 8.80 -22.18 7.69
N GLY A 240 8.44 -21.82 6.47
CA GLY A 240 7.12 -22.11 5.88
C GLY A 240 6.05 -21.03 6.10
N LYS A 241 6.25 -20.06 7.01
CA LYS A 241 5.24 -19.05 7.38
C LYS A 241 5.51 -17.66 6.80
N LEU A 242 4.47 -16.83 6.70
CA LEU A 242 4.57 -15.45 6.26
C LEU A 242 4.72 -14.51 7.45
N ILE A 243 5.67 -13.58 7.37
CA ILE A 243 5.79 -12.50 8.36
C ILE A 243 5.03 -11.27 7.85
N ARG A 244 3.90 -10.98 8.47
CA ARG A 244 2.99 -9.88 8.08
C ARG A 244 3.49 -8.57 8.68
N SER A 245 3.69 -7.54 7.87
CA SER A 245 4.25 -6.26 8.33
C SER A 245 3.28 -5.45 9.19
N SER A 246 2.00 -5.83 9.20
CA SER A 246 0.98 -5.32 10.11
C SER A 246 1.12 -5.84 11.54
N LEU A 247 1.77 -6.99 11.74
CA LEU A 247 1.96 -7.60 13.06
C LEU A 247 3.40 -7.50 13.56
N VAL A 248 4.37 -7.63 12.66
CA VAL A 248 5.79 -7.61 12.99
C VAL A 248 6.39 -6.37 12.35
N GLY A 249 6.79 -5.42 13.18
CA GLY A 249 7.49 -4.22 12.72
C GLY A 249 8.90 -4.53 12.19
N GLN A 250 9.46 -3.63 11.39
CA GLN A 250 10.71 -3.87 10.68
C GLN A 250 11.89 -4.23 11.61
N ARG A 251 12.09 -3.47 12.70
CA ARG A 251 13.17 -3.77 13.67
C ARG A 251 13.06 -5.17 14.25
N ASP A 252 11.83 -5.58 14.59
CA ASP A 252 11.54 -6.90 15.14
C ASP A 252 11.79 -7.99 14.09
N PHE A 253 11.35 -7.75 12.85
CA PHE A 253 11.65 -8.60 11.71
C PHE A 253 13.16 -8.87 11.56
N HIS A 254 13.99 -7.83 11.53
CA HIS A 254 15.44 -7.99 11.39
C HIS A 254 16.08 -8.73 12.56
N THR A 255 15.63 -8.43 13.78
CA THR A 255 16.25 -8.98 15.01
C THR A 255 15.89 -10.45 15.19
N ASN A 256 14.61 -10.78 15.04
CA ASN A 256 14.06 -12.05 15.49
C ASN A 256 13.73 -13.02 14.36
N TYR A 257 13.41 -12.53 13.16
CA TYR A 257 12.89 -13.37 12.08
C TYR A 257 13.87 -13.55 10.93
N PHE A 258 14.53 -12.48 10.48
CA PHE A 258 15.32 -12.47 9.26
C PHE A 258 16.53 -13.41 9.33
N ARG A 259 16.64 -14.29 8.33
CA ARG A 259 17.77 -15.19 8.09
C ARG A 259 18.04 -15.23 6.59
N ARG A 260 19.26 -14.88 6.18
CA ARG A 260 19.59 -14.74 4.76
C ARG A 260 19.35 -16.05 3.99
N GLY A 261 18.74 -15.94 2.80
CA GLY A 261 18.58 -17.05 1.86
C GLY A 261 17.32 -17.88 2.05
N SER A 262 16.28 -17.31 2.66
CA SER A 262 15.00 -17.96 2.89
C SER A 262 13.88 -17.19 2.19
N SER A 263 13.38 -17.75 1.10
CA SER A 263 12.34 -17.12 0.27
C SER A 263 11.33 -18.12 -0.26
N LYS A 264 10.07 -17.68 -0.34
CA LYS A 264 9.05 -18.38 -1.12
C LYS A 264 9.18 -18.00 -2.59
N LYS A 265 8.97 -18.95 -3.50
CA LYS A 265 8.99 -18.64 -4.93
C LYS A 265 7.75 -17.86 -5.31
N TRP A 266 7.91 -16.94 -6.25
CA TRP A 266 6.84 -16.03 -6.64
C TRP A 266 5.55 -16.72 -7.07
N GLN A 267 5.67 -17.76 -7.89
CA GLN A 267 4.55 -18.60 -8.36
C GLN A 267 3.70 -19.22 -7.23
N ASP A 268 4.30 -19.40 -6.05
CA ASP A 268 3.62 -19.98 -4.88
C ASP A 268 2.95 -18.88 -4.02
N ILE A 269 3.36 -17.63 -4.18
CA ILE A 269 2.98 -16.49 -3.33
C ILE A 269 1.78 -15.72 -3.88
N LEU A 270 1.78 -15.42 -5.19
CA LEU A 270 0.77 -14.57 -5.81
C LEU A 270 0.62 -14.92 -7.29
N LYS A 271 -0.62 -15.08 -7.74
CA LYS A 271 -0.95 -15.21 -9.17
C LYS A 271 -0.84 -13.84 -9.84
N ILE A 272 -0.22 -13.79 -11.00
CA ILE A 272 -0.05 -12.59 -11.82
C ILE A 272 -0.55 -12.88 -13.22
N GLU A 273 -1.18 -11.89 -13.84
CA GLU A 273 -1.45 -11.82 -15.28
C GLU A 273 -0.31 -11.16 -16.06
#